data_AF-A0A821ZG57-F1
#
_entry.id   AF-A0A821ZG57-F1
#
_cell.length_a   1.000
_cell.length_b   1.000
_cell.length_c   1.000
_cell.angle_alpha   90.00
_cell.angle_beta   90.00
_cell.angle_gamma   90.00
#
_symmetry.space_group_name_H-M   'P 1'
#
loop_
_entity.id
_entity.type
_entity.pdbx_description
1 polymer ?
#
loop_
_entity_poly.entity_id
_entity_poly.type
_entity_poly.pdbx_seq_one_letter_code
_entity_poly.pdbx_strand_id
1 'polypeptide(L)'
;MIFLPLILCLCFLPNPIYTSVPFILNPGCDLVECQEPNNPALYYANHVIGDDRVHMIYSTLDELTISIFQTVKTCVPIFNYSALFLRNYAGAIQFPDTKPSNSFSLVLRRLIQFDDENDDGFINPKDKTITS
;
A
#
# COMPACT_ATOMS: atom_id res chain seq x y z
N MET A 1 -39.24 -22.32 -23.66
CA MET A 1 -38.77 -21.03 -23.10
C MET A 1 -37.69 -21.33 -22.07
N ILE A 2 -36.47 -20.88 -22.33
CA ILE A 2 -35.23 -21.19 -21.60
C ILE A 2 -35.00 -20.06 -20.60
N PHE A 3 -35.18 -20.29 -19.30
CA PHE A 3 -34.95 -19.28 -18.25
C PHE A 3 -34.35 -19.86 -16.96
N LEU A 4 -33.73 -21.04 -17.01
CA LEU A 4 -33.16 -21.71 -15.84
C LEU A 4 -31.63 -21.65 -15.66
N PRO A 5 -30.77 -21.42 -16.68
CA PRO A 5 -29.32 -21.50 -16.45
C PRO A 5 -28.71 -20.24 -15.84
N LEU A 6 -29.41 -19.09 -15.86
CA LEU A 6 -28.86 -17.84 -15.34
C LEU A 6 -28.85 -17.76 -13.80
N ILE A 7 -29.81 -18.43 -13.14
CA ILE A 7 -29.96 -18.39 -11.67
C ILE A 7 -28.90 -19.27 -10.98
N LEU A 8 -28.48 -20.38 -11.61
CA LEU A 8 -27.42 -21.24 -11.06
C LEU A 8 -26.02 -20.62 -11.13
N CYS A 9 -25.77 -19.62 -11.98
CA CYS A 9 -24.47 -18.97 -12.07
C CYS A 9 -24.21 -17.95 -10.94
N LEU A 10 -25.25 -17.41 -10.31
CA LEU A 10 -25.11 -16.40 -9.25
C LEU A 10 -24.77 -17.00 -7.88
N CYS A 11 -24.98 -18.30 -7.69
CA CYS A 11 -24.69 -19.00 -6.42
C CYS A 11 -23.22 -19.45 -6.27
N PHE A 12 -22.38 -19.25 -7.29
CA PHE A 12 -20.95 -19.62 -7.26
C PHE A 12 -20.02 -18.42 -7.29
N LEU A 13 -20.47 -17.25 -6.82
CA LEU A 13 -19.51 -16.21 -6.47
C LEU A 13 -18.70 -16.73 -5.29
N PRO A 14 -17.38 -16.98 -5.44
CA PRO A 14 -16.56 -17.45 -4.34
C PRO A 14 -16.64 -16.41 -3.22
N ASN A 15 -16.90 -16.88 -2.00
CA ASN A 15 -16.81 -16.02 -0.83
C ASN A 15 -15.43 -15.33 -0.82
N PRO A 16 -15.35 -14.04 -0.49
CA PRO A 16 -14.07 -13.35 -0.41
C PRO A 16 -13.12 -14.11 0.52
N ILE A 17 -11.94 -14.45 0.01
CA ILE A 17 -10.89 -15.09 0.80
C ILE A 17 -10.16 -13.97 1.55
N TYR A 18 -10.33 -13.96 2.87
CA TYR A 18 -9.59 -13.06 3.75
C TYR A 18 -8.27 -13.72 4.15
N THR A 19 -7.19 -12.95 4.07
CA THR A 19 -5.86 -13.42 4.47
C THR A 19 -5.21 -12.37 5.37
N SER A 20 -4.65 -12.81 6.48
CA SER A 20 -3.88 -11.93 7.36
C SER A 20 -2.47 -11.80 6.81
N VAL A 21 -2.04 -10.58 6.51
CA VAL A 21 -0.70 -10.32 6.00
C VAL A 21 0.08 -9.49 7.01
N PRO A 22 1.07 -10.07 7.72
CA PRO A 22 1.86 -9.34 8.70
C PRO A 22 2.85 -8.40 7.99
N PHE A 23 2.96 -7.18 8.50
CA PHE A 23 3.97 -6.23 8.08
C PHE A 23 5.22 -6.36 8.93
N ILE A 24 6.37 -6.26 8.29
CA ILE A 24 7.69 -6.19 8.91
C ILE A 24 8.16 -4.73 8.82
N LEU A 25 8.54 -4.16 9.95
CA LEU A 25 9.13 -2.82 10.04
C LEU A 25 10.61 -2.88 9.62
N ASN A 26 11.01 -2.02 8.68
CA ASN A 26 12.37 -1.83 8.19
C ASN A 26 13.13 -3.16 7.94
N PRO A 27 12.59 -4.09 7.13
CA PRO A 27 13.19 -5.41 6.92
C PRO A 27 14.65 -5.30 6.45
N GLY A 28 15.58 -5.88 7.21
CA GLY A 28 17.00 -5.93 6.86
C GLY A 28 17.73 -4.58 6.92
N CYS A 29 17.19 -3.58 7.61
CA CYS A 29 17.89 -2.32 7.83
C CYS A 29 18.82 -2.41 9.05
N ASP A 30 20.08 -2.04 8.86
CA ASP A 30 21.13 -1.97 9.90
C ASP A 30 21.50 -0.53 10.30
N LEU A 31 20.91 0.47 9.63
CA LEU A 31 21.11 1.89 9.94
C LEU A 31 20.53 2.26 11.31
N VAL A 32 21.15 3.23 11.99
CA VAL A 32 20.70 3.72 13.30
C VAL A 32 19.31 4.32 13.21
N GLU A 33 19.03 5.03 12.12
CA GLU A 33 17.75 5.67 11.83
C GLU A 33 16.58 4.68 11.83
N CYS A 34 16.84 3.40 11.52
CA CYS A 34 15.83 2.33 11.52
C CYS A 34 15.51 1.76 12.91
N GLN A 35 16.34 2.01 13.91
CA GLN A 35 16.21 1.47 15.26
C GLN A 35 15.58 2.47 16.24
N GLU A 36 15.55 3.74 15.89
CA GLU A 36 15.01 4.79 16.74
C GLU A 36 13.48 4.91 16.62
N PRO A 37 12.76 5.03 17.76
CA PRO A 37 11.33 5.30 17.75
C PRO A 37 11.04 6.67 17.15
N ASN A 38 9.94 6.78 16.40
CA ASN A 38 9.44 8.00 15.74
C ASN A 38 10.20 8.48 14.49
N ASN A 39 11.18 7.72 13.99
CA ASN A 39 11.78 8.02 12.70
C ASN A 39 10.88 7.55 11.53
N PRO A 40 11.04 8.17 10.33
CA PRO A 40 10.42 7.68 9.12
C PRO A 40 10.71 6.19 8.91
N ALA A 41 9.68 5.45 8.52
CA ALA A 41 9.70 4.01 8.51
C ALA A 41 9.21 3.46 7.17
N LEU A 42 9.68 2.26 6.85
CA LEU A 42 9.19 1.43 5.78
C LEU A 42 8.63 0.14 6.37
N TYR A 43 7.37 -0.14 6.05
CA TYR A 43 6.67 -1.36 6.44
C TYR A 43 6.49 -2.19 5.19
N TYR A 44 6.93 -3.44 5.25
CA TYR A 44 6.87 -4.36 4.13
C TYR A 44 6.06 -5.59 4.48
N ALA A 45 5.11 -5.90 3.63
CA ALA A 45 4.35 -7.14 3.65
C ALA A 45 4.39 -7.77 2.26
N ASN A 46 4.22 -9.08 2.22
CA ASN A 46 3.99 -9.76 0.96
C ASN A 46 3.06 -10.95 1.13
N HIS A 47 2.38 -11.30 0.05
CA HIS A 47 1.47 -12.42 0.01
C HIS A 47 1.59 -13.16 -1.32
N VAL A 48 1.49 -14.49 -1.28
CA VAL A 48 1.55 -15.34 -2.48
C VAL A 48 0.13 -15.62 -2.95
N ILE A 49 -0.16 -15.33 -4.22
CA ILE A 49 -1.46 -15.57 -4.87
C ILE A 49 -1.20 -16.41 -6.11
N GLY A 50 -1.52 -17.71 -6.05
CA GLY A 50 -1.17 -18.64 -7.13
C GLY A 50 0.34 -18.68 -7.36
N ASP A 51 0.76 -18.35 -8.58
CA ASP A 51 2.17 -18.30 -9.00
C ASP A 51 2.80 -16.90 -8.84
N ASP A 52 2.02 -15.94 -8.35
CA ASP A 52 2.44 -14.56 -8.14
C ASP A 52 2.72 -14.26 -6.67
N ARG A 53 3.49 -13.20 -6.45
CA ARG A 53 3.68 -12.56 -5.15
C ARG A 53 3.26 -11.10 -5.25
N VAL A 54 2.38 -10.69 -4.35
CA VAL A 54 2.00 -9.29 -4.14
C VAL A 54 2.86 -8.73 -3.02
N HIS A 55 3.57 -7.65 -3.30
CA HIS A 55 4.37 -6.88 -2.36
C HIS A 55 3.61 -5.63 -1.98
N MET A 56 3.47 -5.37 -0.69
CA MET A 56 2.84 -4.18 -0.14
C MET A 56 3.90 -3.43 0.66
N ILE A 57 4.19 -2.21 0.25
CA ILE A 57 5.15 -1.33 0.89
C ILE A 57 4.38 -0.11 1.36
N TYR A 58 4.35 0.11 2.67
CA TYR A 58 3.83 1.32 3.29
C TYR A 58 5.02 2.11 3.83
N SER A 59 5.11 3.40 3.55
CA SER A 59 6.23 4.21 4.01
C SER A 59 5.81 5.61 4.45
N THR A 60 6.47 6.08 5.50
CA THR A 60 6.41 7.47 5.98
C THR A 60 7.69 8.24 5.62
N LEU A 61 8.52 7.71 4.72
CA LEU A 61 9.72 8.37 4.20
C LEU A 61 9.28 9.48 3.25
N ASP A 62 9.36 10.73 3.73
CA ASP A 62 8.92 11.97 3.06
C ASP A 62 7.38 12.13 3.00
N GLU A 63 6.70 11.51 2.05
CA GLU A 63 5.24 11.51 1.96
C GLU A 63 4.68 10.13 2.33
N LEU A 64 3.51 10.11 2.98
CA LEU A 64 2.83 8.86 3.31
C LEU A 64 2.46 8.11 2.01
N THR A 65 3.14 7.00 1.75
CA THR A 65 3.07 6.29 0.47
C THR A 65 2.72 4.83 0.68
N ILE A 66 1.81 4.32 -0.14
CA ILE A 66 1.46 2.90 -0.22
C ILE A 66 1.75 2.45 -1.64
N SER A 67 2.70 1.53 -1.80
CA SER A 67 3.06 0.95 -3.08
C SER A 67 2.73 -0.54 -3.10
N ILE A 68 2.14 -1.00 -4.20
CA ILE A 68 1.79 -2.40 -4.42
C ILE A 68 2.46 -2.86 -5.72
N PHE A 69 3.18 -3.98 -5.64
CA PHE A 69 3.84 -4.59 -6.79
C PHE A 69 3.44 -6.06 -6.91
N GLN A 70 3.24 -6.54 -8.13
CA GLN A 70 3.03 -7.95 -8.41
C GLN A 70 4.23 -8.51 -9.16
N THR A 71 4.79 -9.60 -8.67
CA THR A 71 5.95 -10.29 -9.26
C THR A 71 5.68 -11.80 -9.29
N VAL A 72 6.62 -12.58 -9.83
CA VAL A 72 6.59 -14.04 -9.70
C VAL A 72 6.92 -14.47 -8.25
N LYS A 73 6.38 -15.60 -7.82
CA LYS A 73 6.45 -16.10 -6.43
C LYS A 73 7.84 -16.09 -5.78
N THR A 74 8.91 -16.26 -6.53
CA THR A 74 10.29 -16.36 -6.01
C THR A 74 10.94 -15.01 -5.72
N CYS A 75 10.40 -13.90 -6.24
CA CYS A 75 11.07 -12.61 -6.13
C CYS A 75 10.91 -12.00 -4.73
N VAL A 76 12.00 -11.40 -4.24
CA VAL A 76 12.03 -10.61 -3.00
C VAL A 76 12.69 -9.27 -3.32
N PRO A 77 12.09 -8.13 -2.90
CA PRO A 77 12.68 -6.84 -3.16
C PRO A 77 13.95 -6.62 -2.33
N ILE A 78 14.86 -5.84 -2.87
CA ILE A 78 16.02 -5.27 -2.16
C ILE A 78 15.70 -3.81 -1.84
N PHE A 79 15.92 -3.42 -0.60
CA PHE A 79 15.73 -2.06 -0.10
C PHE A 79 17.09 -1.39 0.13
N ASN A 80 17.34 -0.28 -0.56
CA ASN A 80 18.49 0.58 -0.29
C ASN A 80 18.07 1.69 0.68
N TYR A 81 18.15 1.40 1.99
CA TYR A 81 17.73 2.33 3.03
C TYR A 81 18.49 3.65 3.01
N SER A 82 19.81 3.64 2.78
CA SER A 82 20.58 4.87 2.69
C SER A 82 20.05 5.79 1.58
N ALA A 83 19.68 5.23 0.43
CA ALA A 83 19.09 5.99 -0.67
C ALA A 83 17.69 6.52 -0.29
N LEU A 84 16.86 5.71 0.37
CA LEU A 84 15.52 6.12 0.81
C LEU A 84 15.57 7.28 1.81
N PHE A 85 16.43 7.21 2.83
CA PHE A 85 16.58 8.27 3.84
C PHE A 85 17.18 9.56 3.25
N LEU A 86 18.09 9.44 2.28
CA LEU A 86 18.69 10.58 1.57
C LEU A 86 17.80 11.14 0.44
N ARG A 87 16.56 10.65 0.31
CA ARG A 87 15.59 11.07 -0.72
C ARG A 87 16.06 10.83 -2.16
N ASN A 88 16.94 9.85 -2.35
CA ASN A 88 17.39 9.38 -3.66
C ASN A 88 16.61 8.12 -4.06
N TYR A 89 15.35 8.30 -4.47
CA TYR A 89 14.41 7.18 -4.64
C TYR A 89 14.65 6.33 -5.88
N ALA A 90 15.38 6.84 -6.87
CA ALA A 90 15.62 6.13 -8.13
C ALA A 90 16.39 4.83 -7.87
N GLY A 91 15.75 3.69 -8.09
CA GLY A 91 16.34 2.37 -7.83
C GLY A 91 16.54 2.06 -6.35
N ALA A 92 15.89 2.78 -5.43
CA ALA A 92 15.99 2.50 -4.00
C ALA A 92 15.23 1.22 -3.58
N ILE A 93 14.24 0.82 -4.38
CA ILE A 93 13.55 -0.48 -4.27
C ILE A 93 13.76 -1.21 -5.58
N GLN A 94 14.33 -2.41 -5.53
CA GLN A 94 14.66 -3.19 -6.71
C GLN A 94 14.10 -4.61 -6.61
N PHE A 95 13.67 -5.14 -7.74
CA PHE A 95 13.27 -6.53 -7.90
C PHE A 95 14.29 -7.18 -8.85
N PRO A 96 15.40 -7.73 -8.32
CA PRO A 96 16.56 -8.10 -9.14
C PRO A 96 16.27 -9.25 -10.11
N ASP A 97 15.43 -10.20 -9.69
CA ASP A 97 15.19 -11.43 -10.44
C ASP A 97 14.04 -11.31 -11.45
N THR A 98 13.21 -10.27 -11.35
CA THR A 98 12.05 -10.09 -12.22
C THR A 98 11.56 -8.65 -12.21
N LYS A 99 11.01 -8.20 -13.34
CA LYS A 99 10.29 -6.95 -13.41
C LYS A 99 8.87 -7.16 -12.86
N PRO A 100 8.33 -6.26 -12.02
CA PRO A 100 6.93 -6.32 -11.62
C PRO A 100 6.00 -6.31 -12.85
N SER A 101 5.06 -7.24 -12.89
CA SER A 101 4.04 -7.33 -13.93
C SER A 101 2.99 -6.23 -13.79
N ASN A 102 2.66 -5.89 -12.54
CA ASN A 102 1.81 -4.77 -12.17
C ASN A 102 2.45 -3.96 -11.05
N SER A 103 2.25 -2.65 -11.09
CA SER A 103 2.70 -1.74 -10.04
C SER A 103 1.73 -0.59 -9.88
N PHE A 104 1.40 -0.26 -8.63
CA PHE A 104 0.57 0.88 -8.27
C PHE A 104 1.19 1.58 -7.06
N SER A 105 1.01 2.90 -6.96
CA SER A 105 1.37 3.64 -5.76
C SER A 105 0.34 4.72 -5.49
N LEU A 106 -0.05 4.83 -4.22
CA LEU A 106 -0.91 5.85 -3.67
C LEU A 106 -0.09 6.73 -2.73
N VAL A 107 -0.18 8.04 -2.91
CA VAL A 107 0.48 9.02 -2.06
C VAL A 107 -0.58 9.84 -1.35
N LEU A 108 -0.58 9.77 -0.02
CA LEU A 108 -1.47 10.53 0.86
C LEU A 108 -0.74 11.81 1.28
N ARG A 109 -1.08 12.92 0.63
CA ARG A 109 -0.40 14.19 0.85
C ARG A 109 -0.93 15.00 2.02
N ARG A 110 -2.26 15.08 2.13
CA ARG A 110 -2.93 15.98 3.07
C ARG A 110 -4.26 15.39 3.50
N LEU A 111 -4.58 15.57 4.77
CA LEU A 111 -5.96 15.50 5.25
C LEU A 111 -6.57 16.89 5.08
N ILE A 112 -7.67 16.97 4.34
CA ILE A 112 -8.38 18.22 4.11
C ILE A 112 -9.29 18.47 5.31
N GLN A 113 -9.18 19.64 5.92
CA GLN A 113 -10.05 20.07 7.01
C GLN A 113 -11.15 20.97 6.47
N PHE A 114 -12.36 20.78 6.96
CA PHE A 114 -13.52 21.61 6.64
C PHE A 114 -14.01 22.31 7.91
N ASP A 115 -14.50 23.53 7.75
CA ASP A 115 -15.25 24.26 8.76
C ASP A 115 -16.71 23.81 8.68
N ASP A 116 -17.11 22.98 9.65
CA ASP A 116 -18.48 22.46 9.77
C ASP A 116 -19.35 23.52 10.45
N GLU A 117 -20.04 24.35 9.65
CA GLU A 117 -20.85 25.46 10.16
C GLU A 117 -22.04 24.96 11.02
N ASN A 118 -22.47 23.71 10.85
CA ASN A 118 -23.62 23.14 11.56
C ASN A 118 -23.22 22.26 12.76
N ASP A 119 -21.92 21.97 12.94
CA ASP A 119 -21.36 21.10 13.97
C ASP A 119 -22.08 19.73 14.03
N ASP A 120 -22.40 19.17 12.86
CA ASP A 120 -23.12 17.91 12.71
C ASP A 120 -22.20 16.72 12.41
N GLY A 121 -20.92 16.97 12.12
CA GLY A 121 -19.92 15.98 11.80
C GLY A 121 -20.00 15.45 10.36
N PHE A 122 -20.81 16.07 9.49
CA PHE A 122 -20.93 15.74 8.07
C PHE A 122 -20.29 16.83 7.20
N ILE A 123 -19.80 16.43 6.02
CA ILE A 123 -19.32 17.39 5.01
C ILE A 123 -20.51 17.79 4.14
N ASN A 124 -20.95 19.03 4.31
CA ASN A 124 -22.08 19.63 3.61
C ASN A 124 -21.61 20.54 2.47
N PRO A 125 -22.44 20.80 1.44
CA PRO A 125 -22.07 21.65 0.30
C PRO A 125 -21.72 23.11 0.64
N LYS A 126 -22.06 23.57 1.86
CA LYS A 126 -21.76 24.94 2.33
C LYS A 126 -20.47 25.02 3.13
N ASP A 127 -19.92 23.90 3.57
CA ASP A 127 -18.76 23.87 4.44
C ASP A 127 -17.53 24.32 3.66
N LYS A 128 -16.73 25.16 4.31
CA LYS A 128 -15.56 25.77 3.68
C LYS A 128 -14.32 24.98 4.02
N THR A 129 -13.49 24.67 3.03
CA THR A 129 -12.18 24.09 3.29
C THR A 129 -11.32 25.09 4.05
N ILE A 130 -10.75 24.65 5.18
CA ILE A 130 -9.76 25.41 5.93
C ILE A 130 -8.42 25.25 5.22
N THR A 131 -7.84 26.36 4.77
CA THR A 131 -6.50 26.40 4.20
C THR A 131 -5.54 26.98 5.23
N SER A 132 -4.55 26.19 5.65
CA SER A 132 -3.48 26.59 6.56
C SER A 132 -2.22 27.04 5.82
#